data_AF-A0A0G0CVC1-F1
#
_entry.id   AF-A0A0G0CVC1-F1
#
_cell.length_a   1.000
_cell.length_b   1.000
_cell.length_c   1.000
_cell.angle_alpha   90.00
_cell.angle_beta   90.00
_cell.angle_gamma   90.00
#
_symmetry.space_group_name_H-M   'P 1'
#
loop_
_entity.id
_entity.type
_entity.pdbx_description
1 polymer ?
#
loop_
_entity_poly.entity_id
_entity_poly.type
_entity_poly.pdbx_seq_one_letter_code
_entity_poly.pdbx_strand_id
1 'polypeptide(L)'
;MTYEIFYLVGASKENELENIKSEVEKIVKDAGGEFLEKETLEKRKLSYTVGKENHGIYIARRFNLEDTQNLKEITAKFNLNTNIARFILSKAQDLPELKTKNERMEDLTKKETVQKNKAKKKEIIEKKAGIKETPEVSLEKNSEKTQPESPKNDDLDKKLEEILNI
;
A
#
# COMPACT_ATOMS: atom_id res chain seq x y z
N MET A 1 5.76 -16.73 21.29
CA MET A 1 4.74 -16.51 20.23
C MET A 1 4.97 -15.17 19.56
N THR A 2 4.63 -15.04 18.28
CA THR A 2 4.79 -13.77 17.55
C THR A 2 3.49 -12.97 17.59
N TYR A 3 3.60 -11.70 17.96
CA TYR A 3 2.52 -10.72 17.99
C TYR A 3 2.82 -9.59 17.02
N GLU A 4 1.76 -8.94 16.56
CA GLU A 4 1.82 -7.72 15.79
C GLU A 4 1.17 -6.60 16.59
N ILE A 5 1.88 -5.50 16.75
CA ILE A 5 1.32 -4.26 17.27
C ILE A 5 1.08 -3.32 16.11
N PHE A 6 -0.16 -2.83 16.03
CA PHE A 6 -0.57 -1.81 15.09
C PHE A 6 -1.06 -0.60 15.87
N TYR A 7 -0.44 0.55 15.66
CA TYR A 7 -0.77 1.75 16.41
C TYR A 7 -0.80 3.00 15.54
N LEU A 8 -1.54 3.99 16.03
CA LEU A 8 -1.80 5.26 15.38
C LEU A 8 -1.19 6.40 16.21
N VAL A 9 -0.37 7.20 15.56
CA VAL A 9 0.17 8.46 16.11
C VAL A 9 -0.47 9.64 15.38
N GLY A 10 -0.85 10.68 16.12
CA GLY A 10 -1.41 11.91 15.54
C GLY A 10 -0.35 12.65 14.70
N ALA A 11 -0.77 13.32 13.62
CA ALA A 11 0.16 14.02 12.73
C ALA A 11 0.90 15.18 13.42
N SER A 12 0.29 15.83 14.43
CA SER A 12 0.98 16.85 15.23
C SER A 12 2.25 16.36 15.94
N LYS A 13 2.36 15.07 16.23
CA LYS A 13 3.51 14.46 16.93
C LYS A 13 4.55 13.86 15.98
N GLU A 14 4.50 14.18 14.69
CA GLU A 14 5.43 13.64 13.70
C GLU A 14 6.90 13.93 14.03
N ASN A 15 7.20 15.13 14.56
CA ASN A 15 8.58 15.50 14.92
C ASN A 15 9.13 14.66 16.09
N GLU A 16 8.25 14.10 16.91
CA GLU A 16 8.59 13.27 18.07
C GLU A 16 8.48 11.77 17.75
N LEU A 17 8.22 11.41 16.49
CA LEU A 17 7.89 10.05 16.11
C LEU A 17 8.98 9.04 16.50
N GLU A 18 10.24 9.39 16.33
CA GLU A 18 11.36 8.50 16.69
C GLU A 18 11.44 8.26 18.21
N ASN A 19 11.14 9.29 19.02
CA ASN A 19 11.07 9.14 20.47
C ASN A 19 9.89 8.24 20.87
N ILE A 20 8.73 8.42 20.23
CA ILE A 20 7.55 7.57 20.45
C ILE A 20 7.85 6.12 20.07
N LYS A 21 8.53 5.89 18.95
CA LYS A 21 8.96 4.55 18.52
C LYS A 21 9.91 3.90 19.53
N SER A 22 10.87 4.67 20.04
CA SER A 22 11.81 4.21 21.08
C SER A 22 11.09 3.88 22.39
N GLU A 23 10.10 4.68 22.79
CA GLU A 23 9.28 4.43 23.98
C GLU A 23 8.45 3.15 23.82
N VAL A 24 7.76 2.99 22.68
CA VAL A 24 7.04 1.76 22.29
C VAL A 24 7.97 0.55 22.33
N GLU A 25 9.19 0.72 21.82
CA GLU A 25 10.18 -0.35 21.79
C GLU A 25 10.62 -0.76 23.19
N LYS A 26 10.87 0.23 24.06
CA LYS A 26 11.23 0.03 25.46
C LYS A 26 10.12 -0.68 26.22
N ILE A 27 8.85 -0.29 26.03
CA ILE A 27 7.72 -0.93 26.73
C ILE A 27 7.67 -2.44 26.45
N VAL A 28 7.85 -2.84 25.19
CA VAL A 28 7.81 -4.24 24.80
C VAL A 28 9.07 -4.99 25.26
N LYS A 29 10.26 -4.37 25.14
CA LYS A 29 11.52 -4.95 25.62
C LYS A 29 11.55 -5.16 27.13
N ASP A 30 11.08 -4.18 27.90
CA ASP A 30 10.97 -4.27 29.36
C ASP A 30 10.05 -5.44 29.79
N ALA A 31 9.09 -5.81 28.94
CA ALA A 31 8.18 -6.94 29.15
C ALA A 31 8.73 -8.28 28.60
N GLY A 32 9.99 -8.31 28.15
CA GLY A 32 10.65 -9.50 27.61
C GLY A 32 10.34 -9.79 26.13
N GLY A 33 9.86 -8.78 25.38
CA GLY A 33 9.59 -8.91 23.95
C GLY A 33 10.75 -8.47 23.07
N GLU A 34 10.91 -9.11 21.92
CA GLU A 34 11.96 -8.81 20.93
C GLU A 34 11.33 -8.45 19.57
N PHE A 35 11.60 -7.25 19.05
CA PHE A 35 11.08 -6.83 17.75
C PHE A 35 11.77 -7.52 16.58
N LEU A 36 10.98 -7.82 15.56
CA LEU A 36 11.48 -8.20 14.24
C LEU A 36 11.87 -6.93 13.46
N GLU A 37 12.74 -7.12 12.46
CA GLU A 37 13.30 -6.03 11.65
C GLU A 37 12.23 -5.29 10.83
N LYS A 38 11.20 -6.00 10.34
CA LYS A 38 10.21 -5.42 9.44
C LYS A 38 9.30 -4.44 10.17
N GLU A 39 9.18 -3.24 9.59
CA GLU A 39 8.27 -2.18 10.01
C GLU A 39 7.44 -1.69 8.83
N THR A 40 6.14 -1.48 9.06
CA THR A 40 5.30 -0.68 8.16
C THR A 40 5.08 0.69 8.77
N LEU A 41 5.32 1.75 7.99
CA LEU A 41 4.99 3.13 8.35
C LEU A 41 4.20 3.77 7.21
N GLU A 42 3.03 4.32 7.51
CA GLU A 42 2.18 4.96 6.52
C GLU A 42 1.43 6.17 7.09
N LYS A 43 1.61 7.33 6.46
CA LYS A 43 0.82 8.54 6.77
C LYS A 43 -0.46 8.52 5.97
N ARG A 44 -1.60 8.65 6.62
CA ARG A 44 -2.92 8.65 5.95
C ARG A 44 -3.85 9.69 6.58
N LYS A 45 -4.77 10.21 5.76
CA LYS A 45 -5.91 11.00 6.24
C LYS A 45 -6.88 10.08 6.98
N LEU A 46 -7.35 10.53 8.13
CA LEU A 46 -8.34 9.81 8.93
C LEU A 46 -9.74 10.05 8.34
N SER A 47 -10.60 9.03 8.40
CA SER A 47 -11.99 9.15 7.93
C SER A 47 -12.82 10.08 8.80
N TYR A 48 -12.43 10.25 10.06
CA TYR A 48 -13.00 11.19 11.01
C TYR A 48 -11.88 11.73 11.91
N THR A 49 -12.12 12.90 12.51
CA THR A 49 -11.16 13.52 13.43
C THR A 49 -11.02 12.67 14.69
N VAL A 50 -9.80 12.25 15.01
CA VAL A 50 -9.49 11.57 16.29
C VAL A 50 -8.83 12.60 17.20
N GLY A 51 -9.52 12.99 18.26
CA GLY A 51 -9.12 14.16 19.06
C GLY A 51 -9.25 15.45 18.25
N LYS A 52 -8.12 16.04 17.86
CA LYS A 52 -8.05 17.25 17.01
C LYS A 52 -7.31 17.00 15.68
N GLU A 53 -7.00 15.74 15.38
CA GLU A 53 -6.16 15.35 14.25
C GLU A 53 -7.02 14.83 13.08
N ASN A 54 -6.75 15.31 11.87
CA ASN A 54 -7.36 14.81 10.63
C ASN A 54 -6.43 13.87 9.84
N HIS A 55 -5.17 13.81 10.23
CA HIS A 55 -4.14 12.96 9.65
C HIS A 55 -3.47 12.17 10.76
N GLY A 56 -2.95 11.00 10.43
CA GLY A 56 -2.19 10.20 11.37
C GLY A 56 -1.20 9.29 10.68
N ILE A 57 -0.28 8.79 11.49
CA ILE A 57 0.81 7.91 11.10
C ILE A 57 0.51 6.54 11.67
N TYR A 58 0.23 5.59 10.77
CA TYR A 58 0.01 4.20 11.11
C TYR A 58 1.34 3.47 11.12
N ILE A 59 1.62 2.76 12.20
CA ILE A 59 2.82 1.96 12.36
C ILE A 59 2.44 0.54 12.75
N ALA A 60 3.00 -0.44 12.04
CA ALA A 60 2.89 -1.84 12.37
C ALA A 60 4.28 -2.45 12.57
N ARG A 61 4.47 -3.18 13.67
CA ARG A 61 5.69 -3.93 13.95
C ARG A 61 5.35 -5.28 14.55
N ARG A 62 6.17 -6.28 14.27
CA ARG A 62 6.07 -7.61 14.88
C ARG A 62 7.12 -7.79 15.95
N PHE A 63 6.76 -8.53 16.98
CA PHE A 63 7.68 -8.92 18.04
C PHE A 63 7.39 -10.32 18.53
N ASN A 64 8.42 -10.98 19.04
CA ASN A 64 8.32 -12.25 19.73
C ASN A 64 8.16 -12.00 21.22
N LEU A 65 7.28 -12.75 21.86
CA LEU A 65 7.07 -12.73 23.30
C LEU A 65 7.00 -14.16 23.81
N GLU A 66 7.85 -14.50 24.77
CA GLU A 66 7.90 -15.84 25.36
C GLU A 66 6.75 -16.05 26.35
N ASP A 67 6.61 -15.15 27.33
CA ASP A 67 5.55 -15.21 28.32
C ASP A 67 4.32 -14.38 27.92
N THR A 68 3.22 -15.08 27.64
CA THR A 68 1.94 -14.46 27.29
C THR A 68 1.29 -13.65 28.41
N GLN A 69 1.66 -13.86 29.68
CA GLN A 69 1.14 -13.07 30.80
C GLN A 69 1.59 -11.61 30.73
N ASN A 70 2.79 -11.37 30.19
CA ASN A 70 3.36 -10.02 30.03
C ASN A 70 2.60 -9.17 29.01
N LEU A 71 1.74 -9.78 28.17
CA LEU A 71 0.88 -9.05 27.24
C LEU A 71 -0.08 -8.10 27.95
N LYS A 72 -0.53 -8.45 29.17
CA LYS A 72 -1.38 -7.57 29.99
C LYS A 72 -0.63 -6.33 30.45
N GLU A 73 0.64 -6.48 30.84
CA GLU A 73 1.50 -5.38 31.25
C GLU A 73 1.77 -4.43 30.08
N ILE A 74 2.11 -4.99 28.91
CA ILE A 74 2.27 -4.22 27.67
C ILE A 74 0.99 -3.43 27.41
N THR A 75 -0.16 -4.09 27.37
CA THR A 75 -1.46 -3.44 27.12
C THR A 75 -1.74 -2.31 28.11
N ALA A 76 -1.46 -2.51 29.41
CA ALA A 76 -1.63 -1.48 30.43
C ALA A 76 -0.72 -0.27 30.19
N LYS A 77 0.57 -0.49 29.89
CA LYS A 77 1.53 0.59 29.58
C LYS A 77 1.14 1.36 28.32
N PHE A 78 0.69 0.67 27.27
CA PHE A 78 0.22 1.31 26.04
C PHE A 78 -1.05 2.14 26.26
N ASN A 79 -1.99 1.69 27.10
CA ASN A 79 -3.18 2.47 27.46
C ASN A 79 -2.86 3.77 28.22
N LEU A 80 -1.77 3.80 28.97
CA LEU A 80 -1.31 4.99 29.69
C LEU A 80 -0.51 5.96 28.80
N ASN A 81 -0.06 5.51 27.64
CA ASN A 81 0.75 6.32 26.73
C ASN A 81 -0.13 7.29 25.93
N THR A 82 -0.04 8.59 26.25
CA THR A 82 -0.82 9.67 25.61
C THR A 82 -0.28 10.09 24.24
N ASN A 83 0.86 9.54 23.81
CA ASN A 83 1.42 9.75 22.48
C ASN A 83 0.79 8.85 21.43
N ILE A 84 0.14 7.77 21.86
CA ILE A 84 -0.52 6.80 20.99
C ILE A 84 -2.02 7.06 21.03
N ALA A 85 -2.61 7.42 19.88
CA ALA A 85 -4.04 7.70 19.80
C ALA A 85 -4.88 6.43 19.91
N ARG A 86 -4.39 5.32 19.36
CA ARG A 86 -5.02 4.00 19.41
C ARG A 86 -3.99 2.92 19.07
N PHE A 87 -4.16 1.73 19.64
CA PHE A 87 -3.39 0.55 19.27
C PHE A 87 -4.27 -0.70 19.22
N ILE A 88 -3.77 -1.71 18.51
CA ILE A 88 -4.33 -3.06 18.43
C ILE A 88 -3.16 -4.03 18.57
N LEU A 89 -3.34 -5.04 19.42
CA LEU A 89 -2.42 -6.17 19.57
C LEU A 89 -3.10 -7.41 19.03
N SER A 90 -2.44 -8.06 18.07
CA SER A 90 -2.96 -9.26 17.39
C SER A 90 -1.90 -10.36 17.39
N LYS A 91 -2.33 -11.62 17.38
CA LYS A 91 -1.42 -12.75 17.15
C LYS A 91 -1.00 -12.75 15.68
N ALA A 92 0.30 -12.78 15.41
CA ALA A 92 0.82 -12.66 14.05
C ALA A 92 0.62 -13.93 13.20
N GLN A 93 0.37 -15.07 13.85
CA GLN A 93 0.16 -16.36 13.16
C GLN A 93 -1.03 -16.34 12.18
N ASP A 94 -2.05 -15.52 12.47
CA ASP A 94 -3.30 -15.43 11.71
C ASP A 94 -3.26 -14.27 10.69
N LEU A 95 -2.14 -13.54 10.63
CA LEU A 95 -1.97 -12.35 9.79
C LEU A 95 -1.06 -12.65 8.60
N PRO A 96 -1.34 -12.04 7.42
CA PRO A 96 -0.44 -12.12 6.28
C PRO A 96 0.92 -11.53 6.63
N GLU A 97 1.98 -11.87 5.91
CA GLU A 97 3.32 -11.32 6.16
C GLU A 97 3.32 -9.80 6.25
N LEU A 98 4.02 -9.26 7.26
CA LEU A 98 4.21 -7.83 7.39
C LEU A 98 5.16 -7.34 6.30
N LYS A 99 4.67 -6.43 5.45
CA LYS A 99 5.41 -5.85 4.33
C LYS A 99 5.60 -4.36 4.53
N THR A 100 6.78 -3.88 4.22
CA THR A 100 7.07 -2.45 4.13
C THR A 100 6.16 -1.79 3.09
N LYS A 101 6.04 -0.46 3.15
CA LYS A 101 5.27 0.30 2.16
C LYS A 101 5.76 0.05 0.73
N ASN A 102 7.07 -0.03 0.53
CA ASN A 102 7.68 -0.22 -0.79
C ASN A 102 7.38 -1.61 -1.35
N GLU A 103 7.57 -2.68 -0.56
CA GLU A 103 7.22 -4.05 -0.95
C GLU A 103 5.74 -4.17 -1.32
N ARG A 104 4.86 -3.52 -0.54
CA ARG A 104 3.42 -3.50 -0.83
C ARG A 104 3.11 -2.82 -2.16
N MET A 105 3.78 -1.70 -2.46
CA MET A 105 3.61 -0.99 -3.73
C MET A 105 4.12 -1.81 -4.92
N GLU A 106 5.25 -2.50 -4.78
CA GLU A 106 5.77 -3.38 -5.83
C GLU A 106 4.84 -4.57 -6.13
N ASP A 107 4.23 -5.16 -5.10
CA ASP A 107 3.28 -6.24 -5.29
C ASP A 107 2.03 -5.78 -6.06
N LEU A 108 1.59 -4.53 -5.84
CA LEU A 108 0.47 -3.94 -6.57
C LEU A 108 0.84 -3.73 -8.04
N THR A 109 2.00 -3.17 -8.34
CA THR A 109 2.44 -2.94 -9.73
C THR A 109 2.68 -4.24 -10.51
N LYS A 110 3.24 -5.27 -9.86
CA LYS A 110 3.39 -6.62 -10.43
C LYS A 110 2.03 -7.26 -10.72
N LYS A 111 1.05 -7.10 -9.83
CA LYS A 111 -0.32 -7.61 -10.06
C LYS A 111 -1.02 -6.90 -11.23
N GLU A 112 -0.89 -5.59 -11.33
CA GLU A 112 -1.47 -4.81 -12.43
C GLU A 112 -0.88 -5.17 -13.80
N THR A 113 0.43 -5.36 -13.89
CA THR A 113 1.10 -5.78 -15.14
C THR A 113 0.70 -7.19 -15.56
N VAL A 114 0.60 -8.14 -14.62
CA VAL A 114 0.11 -9.50 -14.89
C VAL A 114 -1.35 -9.50 -15.35
N GLN A 115 -2.20 -8.66 -14.75
CA GLN A 115 -3.60 -8.53 -15.16
C GLN A 115 -3.74 -7.91 -16.56
N LYS A 116 -2.98 -6.84 -16.87
CA LYS A 116 -2.95 -6.24 -18.21
C LYS A 116 -2.46 -7.24 -19.27
N ASN A 117 -1.45 -8.05 -18.95
CA ASN A 117 -0.93 -9.07 -19.86
C ASN A 117 -1.92 -10.23 -20.06
N LYS A 118 -2.65 -10.65 -19.01
CA LYS A 118 -3.73 -11.65 -19.15
C LYS A 118 -4.90 -11.12 -19.98
N ALA A 119 -5.32 -9.86 -19.78
CA ALA A 119 -6.38 -9.23 -20.56
C ALA A 119 -6.00 -9.11 -22.05
N LYS A 120 -4.79 -8.61 -22.37
CA LYS A 120 -4.27 -8.58 -23.74
C LYS A 120 -4.18 -9.97 -24.37
N LYS A 121 -3.74 -10.99 -23.62
CA LYS A 121 -3.69 -12.37 -24.11
C LYS A 121 -5.08 -12.94 -24.39
N LYS A 122 -6.08 -12.60 -23.57
CA LYS A 122 -7.48 -13.02 -23.76
C LYS A 122 -8.10 -12.37 -25.00
N GLU A 123 -7.86 -11.07 -25.22
CA GLU A 123 -8.27 -10.35 -26.43
C GLU A 123 -7.61 -10.91 -27.70
N ILE A 124 -6.33 -11.29 -27.64
CA ILE A 124 -5.61 -11.90 -28.78
C ILE A 124 -6.15 -13.30 -29.10
N ILE A 125 -6.58 -14.07 -28.10
CA ILE A 125 -7.17 -15.41 -28.28
C ILE A 125 -8.60 -15.30 -28.84
N GLU A 126 -9.42 -14.37 -28.35
CA GLU A 126 -10.77 -14.12 -28.89
C GLU A 126 -10.74 -13.61 -30.34
N LYS A 127 -9.80 -12.72 -30.69
CA LYS A 127 -9.62 -12.26 -32.08
C LYS A 127 -9.13 -13.35 -33.04
N LYS A 128 -8.37 -14.34 -32.55
CA LYS A 128 -7.90 -15.49 -33.36
C LYS A 128 -8.96 -16.59 -33.53
N ALA A 129 -9.92 -16.70 -32.61
CA ALA A 129 -11.01 -17.68 -32.70
C ALA A 129 -12.14 -17.27 -33.66
N GLY A 130 -12.24 -15.98 -34.02
CA GLY A 130 -13.30 -15.44 -34.89
C GLY A 130 -13.04 -15.48 -36.40
N ILE A 131 -11.98 -16.16 -36.88
CA ILE A 131 -11.62 -16.18 -38.32
C ILE A 131 -11.53 -17.64 -38.80
N LYS A 132 -12.66 -18.25 -39.15
CA LYS A 132 -12.75 -19.36 -40.13
C LYS A 132 -14.09 -19.33 -40.89
N GLU A 133 -13.95 -19.23 -42.22
CA GLU A 133 -14.87 -19.53 -43.34
C GLU A 133 -15.74 -18.41 -43.97
N THR A 134 -15.45 -18.14 -45.26
CA THR A 134 -16.15 -17.35 -46.30
C THR A 134 -16.61 -18.33 -47.41
N PRO A 135 -17.67 -18.11 -48.24
CA PRO A 135 -17.68 -17.08 -49.32
C PRO A 135 -19.05 -16.48 -49.77
N GLU A 136 -18.97 -15.44 -50.64
CA GLU A 136 -19.89 -15.10 -51.76
C GLU A 136 -20.64 -13.71 -51.81
N VAL A 137 -19.98 -12.75 -52.50
CA VAL A 137 -20.39 -11.74 -53.53
C VAL A 137 -21.72 -10.94 -53.50
N SER A 138 -21.62 -9.59 -53.47
CA SER A 138 -22.13 -8.59 -54.49
C SER A 138 -21.95 -7.12 -53.99
N LEU A 139 -21.07 -6.29 -54.59
CA LEU A 139 -21.28 -5.17 -55.56
C LEU A 139 -22.20 -4.03 -55.01
N GLU A 140 -21.89 -2.72 -54.95
CA GLU A 140 -20.96 -1.80 -55.66
C GLU A 140 -20.83 -0.44 -54.90
N LYS A 141 -19.67 0.26 -55.08
CA LYS A 141 -19.41 1.74 -55.17
C LYS A 141 -19.74 2.65 -53.95
N ASN A 142 -18.96 3.67 -53.52
CA ASN A 142 -17.80 4.42 -54.02
C ASN A 142 -17.22 5.33 -52.88
N SER A 143 -16.04 5.91 -53.12
CA SER A 143 -15.42 7.15 -52.60
C SER A 143 -14.70 7.20 -51.21
N GLU A 144 -13.38 7.42 -51.32
CA GLU A 144 -12.52 8.35 -50.57
C GLU A 144 -11.71 7.92 -49.32
N LYS A 145 -10.43 7.64 -49.58
CA LYS A 145 -9.21 8.31 -49.06
C LYS A 145 -8.87 8.29 -47.55
N THR A 146 -7.65 7.78 -47.29
CA THR A 146 -6.58 8.27 -46.37
C THR A 146 -6.26 7.41 -45.13
N GLN A 147 -5.09 6.76 -45.15
CA GLN A 147 -4.20 6.53 -43.98
C GLN A 147 -3.17 7.69 -43.95
N PRO A 148 -2.37 7.96 -42.88
CA PRO A 148 -2.15 7.24 -41.60
C PRO A 148 -2.06 8.18 -40.35
N GLU A 149 -1.70 7.59 -39.19
CA GLU A 149 -0.77 8.12 -38.16
C GLU A 149 -1.24 8.14 -36.68
N SER A 150 -0.31 7.65 -35.86
CA SER A 150 -0.23 7.60 -34.39
C SER A 150 -0.27 8.99 -33.73
N PRO A 151 -0.95 9.19 -32.60
CA PRO A 151 -0.77 10.41 -31.81
C PRO A 151 0.43 10.24 -30.86
N LYS A 152 1.47 11.05 -31.10
CA LYS A 152 2.52 11.39 -30.12
C LYS A 152 1.94 12.41 -29.14
N ASN A 153 2.15 12.20 -27.84
CA ASN A 153 1.79 13.12 -26.78
C ASN A 153 2.94 14.12 -26.55
N ASP A 154 3.03 15.14 -27.41
CA ASP A 154 4.03 16.23 -27.25
C ASP A 154 3.58 17.31 -26.23
N ASP A 155 2.41 17.13 -25.60
CA ASP A 155 1.77 18.12 -24.72
C ASP A 155 2.10 17.93 -23.23
N LEU A 156 2.76 16.83 -22.87
CA LEU A 156 3.20 16.54 -21.49
C LEU A 156 4.61 17.08 -21.20
N ASP A 157 5.51 17.06 -22.19
CA ASP A 157 6.91 17.46 -21.98
C ASP A 157 7.04 18.99 -21.78
N LYS A 158 6.21 19.79 -22.46
CA LYS A 158 6.18 21.26 -22.26
C LYS A 158 5.70 21.69 -20.88
N LYS A 159 4.79 20.92 -20.26
CA LYS A 159 4.31 21.20 -18.90
C LYS A 159 5.33 20.83 -17.83
N LEU A 160 6.24 19.90 -18.12
CA LEU A 160 7.31 19.53 -17.20
C LEU A 160 8.43 20.58 -17.20
N GLU A 161 8.74 21.18 -18.34
CA GLU A 161 9.73 22.27 -18.44
C GLU A 161 9.27 23.55 -17.72
N GLU A 162 7.97 23.84 -17.68
CA GLU A 162 7.43 25.01 -16.98
C GLU A 162 7.47 24.87 -15.44
N ILE A 163 7.44 23.63 -14.93
CA ILE A 163 7.46 23.34 -13.48
C ILE A 163 8.89 23.29 -12.91
N LEU A 164 9.88 22.98 -13.75
CA LEU A 164 11.28 22.77 -13.31
C LEU A 164 12.15 24.03 -13.34
N ASN A 165 11.66 25.17 -13.83
CA ASN A 165 12.38 26.44 -13.73
C ASN A 165 12.13 27.10 -12.36
N ILE A 166 12.91 26.70 -11.36
CA ILE A 166 13.37 27.54 -10.23
C ILE A 166 14.87 27.76 -10.40
#